data_AF-A0A7W8ZK27-F1
#
_entry.id   AF-A0A7W8ZK27-F1
#
_cell.length_a   1.000
_cell.length_b   1.000
_cell.length_c   1.000
_cell.angle_alpha   90.00
_cell.angle_beta   90.00
_cell.angle_gamma   90.00
#
_symmetry.space_group_name_H-M   'P 1'
#
loop_
_entity.id
_entity.type
_entity.pdbx_description
1 polymer ?
#
loop_
_entity_poly.entity_id
_entity_poly.type
_entity_poly.pdbx_seq_one_letter_code
_entity_poly.pdbx_strand_id
1 'polypeptide(L)'
;MASFKVICITKPNVNSSHEHITHIGYYDSNLKKVIITVKDAIKRIDANSLEFYVQTGSDKAYVKVVRVQGHEAFIKTIPDNTKRDNLLSLPQC
;
A
#
# COMPACT_ATOMS: atom_id res chain seq x y z
N MET A 1 -7.57 7.38 14.40
CA MET A 1 -6.73 7.15 13.20
C MET A 1 -7.65 6.85 12.04
N ALA A 2 -7.47 7.46 10.87
CA ALA A 2 -8.30 7.18 9.70
C ALA A 2 -7.64 6.07 8.87
N SER A 3 -8.42 5.04 8.51
CA SER A 3 -7.96 3.92 7.69
C SER A 3 -8.51 4.07 6.27
N PHE A 4 -7.63 4.08 5.27
CA PHE A 4 -7.98 4.26 3.87
C PHE A 4 -7.74 2.99 3.05
N LYS A 5 -8.71 2.66 2.19
CA LYS A 5 -8.62 1.53 1.26
C LYS A 5 -7.74 1.91 0.07
N VAL A 6 -6.64 1.19 -0.12
CA VAL A 6 -5.83 1.28 -1.33
C VAL A 6 -6.58 0.61 -2.48
N ILE A 7 -6.71 1.32 -3.59
CA ILE A 7 -7.46 0.89 -4.78
C ILE A 7 -6.58 0.60 -5.99
N CYS A 8 -5.37 1.19 -6.03
CA CYS A 8 -4.41 1.00 -7.10
C CYS A 8 -3.00 1.23 -6.57
N ILE A 9 -2.00 0.73 -7.30
CA ILE A 9 -0.58 0.93 -7.02
C ILE A 9 0.14 1.32 -8.31
N THR A 10 1.27 2.02 -8.21
CA THR A 10 2.17 2.24 -9.35
C THR A 10 3.47 1.49 -9.12
N LYS A 11 3.87 0.69 -10.11
CA LYS A 11 5.19 0.04 -10.20
C LYS A 11 5.80 0.23 -11.60
N PRO A 12 7.13 0.30 -11.75
CA PRO A 12 7.78 0.52 -13.05
C PRO A 12 7.41 -0.55 -14.09
N ASN A 13 7.33 -1.81 -13.66
CA ASN A 13 6.97 -2.98 -14.46
C ASN A 13 5.71 -3.63 -13.89
N VAL A 14 4.62 -3.51 -14.66
CA VAL A 14 3.28 -3.98 -14.29
C VAL A 14 3.22 -5.50 -14.06
N ASN A 15 4.12 -6.28 -14.67
CA ASN A 15 4.11 -7.74 -14.57
C ASN A 15 5.04 -8.29 -13.48
N SER A 16 5.88 -7.45 -12.86
CA SER A 16 6.81 -7.91 -11.83
C SER A 16 6.15 -8.02 -10.47
N SER A 17 6.38 -9.13 -9.78
CA SER A 17 6.04 -9.35 -8.36
C SER A 17 7.15 -8.89 -7.41
N HIS A 18 8.31 -8.51 -7.94
CA HIS A 18 9.51 -8.19 -7.16
C HIS A 18 9.84 -6.69 -7.16
N GLU A 19 9.20 -5.92 -8.05
CA GLU A 19 9.50 -4.50 -8.14
C GLU A 19 8.86 -3.67 -7.04
N HIS A 20 9.57 -2.60 -6.69
CA HIS A 20 9.14 -1.66 -5.68
C HIS A 20 7.94 -0.84 -6.18
N ILE A 21 6.89 -0.82 -5.37
CA ILE A 21 5.78 0.11 -5.52
C ILE A 21 6.33 1.53 -5.31
N THR A 22 6.02 2.44 -6.22
CA THR A 22 6.44 3.85 -6.15
C THR A 22 5.32 4.75 -5.63
N HIS A 23 4.06 4.43 -5.97
CA HIS A 23 2.89 5.19 -5.55
C HIS A 23 1.75 4.27 -5.12
N ILE A 24 0.88 4.79 -4.24
CA ILE A 24 -0.38 4.16 -3.88
C ILE A 24 -1.52 5.14 -4.10
N GLY A 25 -2.65 4.63 -4.59
CA GLY A 25 -3.89 5.38 -4.72
C GLY A 25 -4.94 4.88 -3.75
N TYR A 26 -5.65 5.81 -3.09
CA TYR A 26 -6.77 5.53 -2.19
C TYR A 26 -7.86 6.59 -2.33
N TYR A 27 -9.05 6.32 -1.82
CA TYR A 27 -10.09 7.33 -1.67
C TYR A 27 -10.00 8.00 -0.30
N ASP A 28 -9.93 9.33 -0.27
CA ASP A 28 -10.01 10.07 0.99
C ASP A 28 -11.46 10.12 1.52
N SER A 29 -11.66 10.78 2.66
CA SER A 29 -12.99 10.91 3.28
C SER A 29 -14.02 11.61 2.39
N ASN A 30 -13.59 12.41 1.42
CA ASN A 30 -14.45 13.07 0.43
C ASN A 30 -14.66 12.24 -0.85
N LEU A 31 -14.30 10.95 -0.85
CA LEU A 31 -14.37 10.05 -2.00
C LEU A 31 -13.54 10.51 -3.22
N LYS A 32 -12.56 11.39 -3.01
CA LYS A 32 -11.63 11.81 -4.07
C LYS A 32 -10.48 10.82 -4.13
N LYS A 33 -10.12 10.40 -5.35
CA LYS A 33 -8.92 9.59 -5.57
C LYS A 33 -7.70 10.45 -5.26
N VAL A 34 -6.88 10.00 -4.31
CA VAL A 34 -5.62 10.61 -3.93
C VAL A 34 -4.51 9.61 -4.23
N ILE A 35 -3.48 10.06 -4.95
CA ILE A 35 -2.28 9.28 -5.23
C ILE A 35 -1.13 9.93 -4.48
N ILE A 36 -0.41 9.13 -3.69
CA ILE A 36 0.77 9.58 -2.95
C ILE A 36 1.96 8.67 -3.22
N THR A 37 3.16 9.19 -3.05
CA THR A 37 4.38 8.38 -3.10
C THR A 37 4.43 7.38 -1.94
N VAL A 38 5.14 6.27 -2.11
CA VAL A 38 5.39 5.33 -1.00
C VAL A 38 6.14 6.02 0.15
N LYS A 39 7.05 6.95 -0.16
CA LYS A 39 7.73 7.75 0.87
C LYS A 39 6.75 8.55 1.73
N ASP A 40 5.74 9.17 1.12
CA ASP A 40 4.71 9.91 1.86
C ASP A 40 3.76 8.99 2.61
N ALA A 41 3.43 7.83 2.04
CA ALA A 41 2.66 6.80 2.74
C ALA A 41 3.39 6.34 4.01
N ILE A 42 4.69 6.03 3.90
CA ILE A 42 5.55 5.64 5.02
C ILE A 42 5.55 6.73 6.09
N LYS A 43 5.78 7.99 5.73
CA LYS A 43 5.73 9.12 6.68
C LYS A 43 4.40 9.19 7.44
N ARG A 44 3.27 8.98 6.74
CA ARG A 44 1.93 9.04 7.34
C ARG A 44 1.64 7.86 8.29
N ILE A 45 2.14 6.67 7.94
CA ILE A 45 2.07 5.48 8.79
C ILE A 45 2.96 5.66 10.03
N ASP A 46 4.20 6.14 9.86
CA ASP A 46 5.14 6.38 10.97
C ASP A 46 4.64 7.46 11.93
N ALA A 47 4.02 8.52 11.40
CA ALA A 47 3.40 9.57 12.20
C ALA A 47 2.10 9.11 12.89
N ASN A 48 1.74 7.83 12.75
CA ASN A 48 0.50 7.23 13.27
C ASN A 48 -0.76 8.05 12.91
N SER A 49 -0.68 8.75 11.77
CA SER A 49 -1.70 9.69 11.34
C SER A 49 -2.75 8.97 10.50
N LEU A 50 -2.30 8.08 9.62
CA LEU A 50 -3.14 7.33 8.69
C LEU A 50 -2.72 5.86 8.63
N GLU A 51 -3.72 5.02 8.39
CA GLU A 51 -3.53 3.60 8.12
C GLU A 51 -4.00 3.28 6.71
N PHE A 52 -3.34 2.33 6.04
CA PHE A 52 -3.72 1.88 4.72
C PHE A 52 -4.02 0.39 4.75
N TYR A 53 -5.02 -0.04 3.99
CA TYR A 53 -5.36 -1.45 3.84
C TYR A 53 -5.81 -1.79 2.43
N VAL A 54 -5.62 -3.03 2.04
CA VAL A 54 -6.20 -3.64 0.83
C VAL A 54 -7.37 -4.50 1.28
N GLN A 55 -8.48 -4.43 0.55
CA GLN A 55 -9.65 -5.28 0.82
C GLN A 55 -9.95 -6.15 -0.39
N THR A 56 -9.93 -7.47 -0.17
CA THR A 56 -10.21 -8.51 -1.17
C THR A 56 -11.42 -9.31 -0.68
N GLY A 57 -12.59 -9.05 -1.26
CA GLY A 57 -13.85 -9.61 -0.74
C GLY A 57 -14.12 -9.15 0.70
N SER A 58 -14.19 -10.11 1.61
CA SER A 58 -14.40 -9.90 3.04
C SER A 58 -13.09 -9.72 3.83
N ASP A 59 -11.95 -10.09 3.24
CA ASP A 59 -10.65 -10.04 3.89
C ASP A 59 -10.02 -8.64 3.78
N LYS A 60 -9.41 -8.20 4.89
CA LYS A 60 -8.65 -6.95 4.96
C LYS A 60 -7.20 -7.24 5.32
N ALA A 61 -6.30 -6.79 4.45
CA ALA A 61 -4.87 -6.89 4.65
C ALA A 61 -4.29 -5.48 4.86
N TYR A 62 -3.79 -5.21 6.05
CA TYR A 62 -3.21 -3.92 6.40
C TYR A 62 -1.83 -3.74 5.78
N VAL A 63 -1.52 -2.51 5.36
CA VAL A 63 -0.21 -2.14 4.81
C VAL A 63 0.73 -1.84 5.96
N LYS A 64 1.95 -2.39 5.89
CA LYS A 64 3.04 -2.09 6.82
C LYS A 64 4.27 -1.58 6.10
N VAL A 65 5.07 -0.81 6.82
CA VAL A 65 6.40 -0.39 6.38
C VAL A 65 7.40 -1.49 6.70
N VAL A 66 8.25 -1.81 5.74
CA VAL A 66 9.37 -2.73 5.88
C VAL A 66 10.65 -1.94 5.76
N ARG A 67 11.51 -2.10 6.75
CA ARG A 67 12.85 -1.53 6.79
C ARG A 67 13.83 -2.67 6.91
N VAL A 68 14.67 -2.83 5.90
CA VAL A 68 15.77 -3.81 5.89
C VAL A 68 17.06 -3.00 5.89
N GLN A 69 18.01 -3.36 6.74
CA GLN A 69 19.31 -2.68 6.80
C GLN A 69 19.98 -2.73 5.42
N GLY A 70 20.41 -1.57 4.91
CA GLY A 70 21.04 -1.47 3.59
C GLY A 70 20.08 -1.38 2.40
N HIS A 71 18.76 -1.36 2.62
CA HIS A 71 17.76 -1.18 1.57
C HIS A 71 16.83 0.01 1.85
N GLU A 72 16.28 0.60 0.79
CA GLU A 72 15.24 1.61 0.91
C GLU A 72 14.00 1.02 1.57
N ALA A 73 13.36 1.81 2.44
CA ALA A 73 12.12 1.41 3.09
C ALA A 73 11.01 1.27 2.04
N PHE A 74 10.23 0.21 2.13
CA PHE A 74 9.13 -0.08 1.22
C PHE A 74 7.89 -0.50 1.99
N ILE A 75 6.76 -0.58 1.29
CA ILE A 75 5.49 -1.03 1.87
C ILE A 75 5.12 -2.41 1.35
N LYS A 76 4.46 -3.20 2.18
CA LYS A 76 3.82 -4.46 1.80
C LYS A 76 2.57 -4.69 2.64
N THR A 77 1.62 -5.51 2.19
CA THR A 77 0.58 -5.97 3.12
C THR A 77 1.15 -6.94 4.14
N ILE A 78 0.57 -6.93 5.35
CA ILE A 78 0.67 -8.05 6.27
C ILE A 78 0.02 -9.25 5.55
N PRO A 79 0.75 -10.37 5.38
CA PRO A 79 0.17 -11.54 4.74
C PRO A 79 -1.04 -11.98 5.56
N ASP A 80 -2.20 -12.01 4.90
CA ASP A 80 -3.43 -12.59 5.43
C ASP A 80 -3.41 -14.12 5.21
N ASN A 81 -4.56 -14.77 5.37
CA ASN A 81 -4.71 -16.21 5.12
C ASN A 81 -4.30 -16.66 3.70
N THR A 82 -4.10 -15.72 2.75
CA THR A 82 -3.66 -16.02 1.38
C THR A 82 -2.13 -16.10 1.21
N LYS A 83 -1.35 -15.68 2.23
CA LYS A 83 0.13 -15.59 2.19
C LYS A 83 0.70 -14.73 1.04
N ARG A 84 -0.12 -13.94 0.33
CA ARG A 84 0.29 -13.09 -0.79
C ARG A 84 0.32 -11.61 -0.38
N ASP A 85 1.13 -10.80 -1.08
CA ASP A 85 1.06 -9.35 -0.94
C ASP A 85 -0.12 -8.83 -1.76
N ASN A 86 -1.17 -8.41 -1.07
CA ASN A 86 -2.42 -8.02 -1.71
C ASN A 86 -2.26 -6.71 -2.50
N LEU A 87 -1.23 -5.90 -2.21
CA LEU A 87 -0.93 -4.70 -3.01
C LEU A 87 -0.58 -5.07 -4.45
N LEU A 88 0.13 -6.19 -4.67
CA LEU A 88 0.52 -6.64 -6.00
C LEU A 88 -0.65 -7.13 -6.86
N SER A 89 -1.81 -7.37 -6.24
CA SER A 89 -3.05 -7.74 -6.94
C SER A 89 -3.87 -6.54 -7.40
N LEU A 90 -3.47 -5.32 -7.03
CA LEU A 90 -4.18 -4.10 -7.39
C LEU A 90 -3.80 -3.62 -8.81
N PRO A 91 -4.73 -2.92 -9.50
CA PRO A 91 -4.45 -2.33 -10.81
C PRO A 91 -3.43 -1.19 -10.72
N GLN A 92 -2.88 -0.80 -11.89
CA GLN A 92 -2.08 0.41 -12.02
C GLN A 92 -2.90 1.66 -11.67
N CYS A 93 -2.30 2.57 -10.89
CA CYS A 93 -2.80 3.94 -10.81
C CYS A 93 -2.40 4.70 -12.08
#